data_AF-A0A7W6DJM1-F1
#
_entry.id   AF-A0A7W6DJM1-F1
#
_cell.length_a   1.000
_cell.length_b   1.000
_cell.length_c   1.000
_cell.angle_alpha   90.00
_cell.angle_beta   90.00
_cell.angle_gamma   90.00
#
_symmetry.space_group_name_H-M   'P 1'
#
loop_
_entity.id
_entity.type
_entity.pdbx_description
1 polymer ?
#
loop_
_entity_poly.entity_id
_entity_poly.type
_entity_poly.pdbx_seq_one_letter_code
_entity_poly.pdbx_strand_id
1 'polypeptide(L)'
;MNWPRPPSALPAELLSRPPLGARITVAGLVILRQRPGTAKGVIFLTLEDETGVVNIIVWRAMYERFRRAVIAGRMLRVTGRLQRDHGVSHVIAEEIEDISQLLDRLLDPTLPQGPEIR
;
A
#
# COMPACT_ATOMS: atom_id res chain seq x y z
N MET A 1 13.16 -18.03 -0.14
CA MET A 1 13.03 -16.77 0.65
C MET A 1 11.63 -16.73 1.20
N ASN A 2 11.43 -16.47 2.50
CA ASN A 2 10.14 -16.68 3.18
C ASN A 2 9.17 -15.49 3.09
N TRP A 3 9.22 -14.69 2.01
CA TRP A 3 8.30 -13.56 1.80
C TRP A 3 8.22 -13.13 0.31
N PRO A 4 7.06 -12.66 -0.18
CA PRO A 4 6.85 -12.17 -1.56
C PRO A 4 7.74 -10.99 -1.99
N ARG A 5 8.34 -11.06 -3.19
CA ARG A 5 9.15 -9.96 -3.76
C ARG A 5 8.34 -9.16 -4.79
N PRO A 6 8.65 -7.86 -5.00
CA PRO A 6 8.09 -7.11 -6.12
C PRO A 6 8.21 -7.89 -7.44
N PRO A 7 7.15 -7.96 -8.27
CA PRO A 7 5.90 -7.19 -8.17
C PRO A 7 4.81 -7.81 -7.29
N SER A 8 5.05 -8.97 -6.67
CA SER A 8 4.07 -9.62 -5.78
C SER A 8 3.89 -8.81 -4.50
N ALA A 9 2.63 -8.57 -4.14
CA ALA A 9 2.29 -7.86 -2.90
C ALA A 9 2.63 -8.73 -1.68
N LEU A 10 3.24 -8.10 -0.68
CA LEU A 10 3.52 -8.62 0.64
C LEU A 10 2.29 -8.32 1.52
N PRO A 11 1.62 -9.34 2.10
CA PRO A 11 0.55 -9.14 3.08
C PRO A 11 1.03 -8.35 4.30
N ALA A 12 0.14 -7.55 4.89
CA ALA A 12 0.46 -6.73 6.06
C ALA A 12 1.03 -7.54 7.23
N GLU A 13 0.50 -8.73 7.52
CA GLU A 13 1.01 -9.61 8.60
C GLU A 13 2.49 -10.01 8.42
N LEU A 14 3.00 -9.97 7.18
CA LEU A 14 4.36 -10.38 6.85
C LEU A 14 5.36 -9.22 6.82
N LEU A 15 4.98 -7.99 7.17
CA LEU A 15 5.89 -6.83 7.21
C LEU A 15 7.11 -7.00 8.13
N SER A 16 7.06 -7.93 9.08
CA SER A 16 8.19 -8.28 9.94
C SER A 16 9.26 -9.14 9.24
N ARG A 17 8.92 -9.81 8.13
CA ARG A 17 9.80 -10.79 7.45
C ARG A 17 10.92 -10.16 6.62
N PRO A 18 10.68 -9.11 5.80
CA PRO A 18 11.75 -8.49 5.03
C PRO A 18 12.79 -7.81 5.96
N PRO A 19 14.07 -7.79 5.55
CA PRO A 19 15.07 -6.96 6.23
C PRO A 19 14.77 -5.46 6.04
N LEU A 20 15.29 -4.62 6.92
CA LEU A 20 15.18 -3.17 6.78
C LEU A 20 15.79 -2.69 5.46
N GLY A 21 15.15 -1.71 4.82
CA GLY A 21 15.55 -1.17 3.53
C GLY A 21 15.21 -2.07 2.33
N ALA A 22 14.64 -3.26 2.56
CA ALA A 22 14.17 -4.13 1.49
C ALA A 22 13.12 -3.40 0.65
N ARG A 23 13.25 -3.55 -0.67
CA ARG A 23 12.22 -3.11 -1.61
C ARG A 23 11.10 -4.14 -1.62
N ILE A 24 9.88 -3.70 -1.31
CA ILE A 24 8.67 -4.51 -1.21
C ILE A 24 7.54 -3.87 -2.01
N THR A 25 6.56 -4.67 -2.38
CA THR A 25 5.29 -4.20 -2.93
C THR A 25 4.20 -4.55 -1.93
N VAL A 26 3.26 -3.65 -1.69
CA VAL A 26 2.06 -3.87 -0.88
C VAL A 26 0.86 -3.40 -1.67
N ALA A 27 -0.31 -3.96 -1.40
CA ALA A 27 -1.55 -3.54 -2.03
C ALA A 27 -2.68 -3.57 -1.01
N GLY A 28 -3.58 -2.58 -1.06
CA GLY A 28 -4.70 -2.53 -0.12
C GLY A 28 -5.64 -1.37 -0.39
N LEU A 29 -6.78 -1.40 0.31
CA LEU A 29 -7.74 -0.31 0.34
C LEU A 29 -7.14 0.87 1.08
N VAL A 30 -7.31 2.08 0.56
CA VAL A 30 -6.92 3.27 1.31
C VAL A 30 -7.99 3.58 2.34
N ILE A 31 -7.64 3.45 3.62
CA ILE A 31 -8.54 3.77 4.74
C ILE A 31 -8.27 5.15 5.34
N LEU A 32 -7.06 5.70 5.17
CA LEU A 32 -6.68 7.00 5.74
C LEU A 32 -5.68 7.75 4.86
N ARG A 33 -5.85 9.09 4.80
CA ARG A 33 -4.86 10.02 4.27
C ARG A 33 -4.62 11.15 5.26
N GLN A 34 -3.36 11.45 5.54
CA GLN A 34 -2.99 12.57 6.39
C GLN A 34 -1.91 13.41 5.72
N ARG A 35 -2.08 14.73 5.77
CA ARG A 35 -1.07 15.71 5.35
C ARG A 35 -0.91 16.74 6.47
N PRO A 36 -0.12 16.42 7.52
CA PRO A 36 0.10 17.37 8.61
C PRO A 36 0.73 18.65 8.07
N GLY A 37 0.20 19.82 8.48
CA GLY A 37 0.71 21.12 8.02
C GLY A 37 2.19 21.35 8.35
N THR A 38 2.70 20.67 9.38
CA THR A 38 4.09 20.76 9.87
C THR A 38 5.07 19.81 9.16
N ALA A 39 4.60 18.82 8.41
CA ALA A 39 5.42 17.72 7.91
C ALA A 39 6.12 18.00 6.56
N LYS A 40 6.53 19.24 6.27
CA LYS A 40 7.30 19.64 5.06
C LYS A 40 6.77 19.07 3.72
N GLY A 41 5.47 18.86 3.59
CA GLY A 41 4.86 18.30 2.37
C GLY A 41 4.87 16.77 2.26
N VAL A 42 5.13 16.05 3.35
CA VAL A 42 4.93 14.60 3.46
C VAL A 42 3.45 14.29 3.56
N ILE A 43 3.04 13.21 2.89
CA ILE A 43 1.71 12.62 3.02
C ILE A 43 1.86 11.22 3.59
N PHE A 44 0.98 10.89 4.54
CA PHE A 44 0.85 9.56 5.09
C PHE A 44 -0.41 8.93 4.52
N LEU A 45 -0.28 7.70 4.04
CA LEU A 45 -1.41 6.85 3.67
C LEU A 45 -1.42 5.62 4.59
N THR A 46 -2.61 5.14 4.91
CA THR A 46 -2.77 3.80 5.50
C THR A 46 -3.54 2.95 4.52
N LEU A 47 -2.92 1.84 4.10
CA LEU A 47 -3.55 0.80 3.30
C LEU A 47 -4.02 -0.33 4.21
N GLU A 48 -5.13 -0.97 3.88
CA GLU A 48 -5.67 -2.13 4.60
C GLU A 48 -5.84 -3.30 3.63
N ASP A 49 -5.37 -4.46 4.05
CA ASP A 49 -5.72 -5.77 3.50
C ASP A 49 -6.39 -6.62 4.58
N GLU A 50 -6.81 -7.84 4.25
CA GLU A 50 -7.49 -8.74 5.18
C GLU A 50 -6.62 -9.17 6.38
N THR A 51 -5.30 -8.98 6.31
CA THR A 51 -4.33 -9.37 7.35
C THR A 51 -3.90 -8.20 8.24
N GLY A 52 -4.26 -6.96 7.87
CA GLY A 52 -4.01 -5.77 8.68
C GLY A 52 -3.70 -4.52 7.86
N VAL A 53 -2.95 -3.59 8.47
CA VAL A 53 -2.67 -2.28 7.89
C VAL A 53 -1.20 -2.08 7.53
N VAL A 54 -0.96 -1.30 6.47
CA VAL A 54 0.36 -0.88 6.03
C VAL A 54 0.42 0.65 5.97
N ASN A 55 1.35 1.23 6.73
CA ASN A 55 1.59 2.67 6.70
C ASN A 55 2.56 3.05 5.59
N ILE A 56 2.16 3.97 4.72
CA ILE A 56 2.95 4.45 3.59
C ILE A 56 3.33 5.90 3.83
N ILE A 57 4.62 6.21 3.63
CA ILE A 57 5.14 7.56 3.64
C ILE A 57 5.41 7.98 2.20
N VAL A 58 4.75 9.06 1.78
CA VAL A 58 4.89 9.66 0.46
C VAL A 58 5.54 11.02 0.61
N TRP A 59 6.82 11.10 0.21
CA TRP A 59 7.54 12.36 0.16
C TRP A 59 7.01 13.26 -0.95
N ARG A 60 7.19 14.58 -0.80
CA ARG A 60 6.71 15.60 -1.75
C ARG A 60 7.00 15.25 -3.20
N ALA A 61 8.23 14.85 -3.54
CA ALA A 61 8.59 14.52 -4.92
C ALA A 61 7.76 13.35 -5.49
N MET A 62 7.46 12.34 -4.68
CA MET A 62 6.63 11.21 -5.10
C MET A 62 5.15 11.60 -5.17
N TYR A 63 4.69 12.44 -4.24
CA TYR A 63 3.34 12.98 -4.31
C TYR A 63 3.11 13.77 -5.59
N GLU A 64 4.02 14.68 -5.98
CA GLU A 64 3.87 15.45 -7.22
C GLU A 64 3.82 14.53 -8.44
N ARG A 65 4.63 13.46 -8.46
CA ARG A 65 4.66 12.48 -9.55
C ARG A 65 3.38 11.64 -9.62
N PHE A 66 2.85 11.21 -8.48
CA PHE A 66 1.71 10.27 -8.40
C PHE A 66 0.44 10.93 -7.84
N ARG A 67 0.30 12.26 -8.02
CA ARG A 67 -0.70 13.10 -7.35
C ARG A 67 -2.11 12.55 -7.45
N ARG A 68 -2.53 12.11 -8.63
CA ARG A 68 -3.87 11.56 -8.87
C ARG A 68 -4.13 10.30 -8.04
N ALA A 69 -3.20 9.35 -8.06
CA ALA A 69 -3.32 8.11 -7.29
C ALA A 69 -3.37 8.39 -5.79
N VAL A 70 -2.48 9.26 -5.29
CA VAL A 70 -2.41 9.59 -3.85
C VAL A 70 -3.66 10.29 -3.33
N ILE A 71 -4.29 11.15 -4.14
CA ILE A 71 -5.50 11.87 -3.72
C ILE A 71 -6.76 10.99 -3.85
N ALA A 72 -6.94 10.35 -5.01
CA ALA A 72 -8.23 9.79 -5.40
C ALA A 72 -8.29 8.24 -5.36
N GLY A 73 -7.15 7.55 -5.36
CA GLY A 73 -7.13 6.09 -5.50
C GLY A 73 -7.73 5.39 -4.27
N ARG A 74 -8.82 4.64 -4.46
CA ARG A 74 -9.50 3.86 -3.41
C ARG A 74 -8.73 2.60 -3.04
N MET A 75 -8.04 2.00 -4.01
CA MET A 75 -7.15 0.86 -3.82
C MET A 75 -5.82 1.17 -4.48
N LEU A 76 -4.72 0.99 -3.75
CA LEU A 76 -3.39 1.32 -4.24
C LEU A 76 -2.49 0.10 -4.19
N ARG A 77 -1.64 -0.05 -5.21
CA ARG A 77 -0.43 -0.86 -5.13
C ARG A 77 0.76 0.08 -4.97
N VAL A 78 1.56 -0.15 -3.94
CA VAL A 78 2.72 0.69 -3.61
C VAL A 78 3.96 -0.19 -3.58
N THR A 79 4.95 0.18 -4.38
CA THR A 79 6.30 -0.38 -4.29
C THR A 79 7.20 0.64 -3.62
N GLY A 80 7.98 0.18 -2.64
CA GLY A 80 8.81 1.08 -1.84
C GLY A 80 9.75 0.35 -0.90
N ARG A 81 10.41 1.10 -0.01
CA ARG A 81 11.38 0.55 0.94
C ARG A 81 10.78 0.43 2.33
N LEU A 82 10.93 -0.75 2.92
CA LEU A 82 10.54 -0.99 4.30
C LEU A 82 11.47 -0.25 5.26
N GLN A 83 10.89 0.53 6.17
CA GLN A 83 11.54 1.13 7.32
C GLN A 83 10.83 0.71 8.59
N ARG A 84 11.55 0.74 9.72
CA ARG A 84 10.96 0.56 11.05
C ARG A 84 11.46 1.68 11.93
N ASP A 85 10.53 2.32 12.62
CA ASP A 85 10.82 3.36 13.58
C ASP A 85 9.96 3.15 14.82
N HIS A 86 10.57 3.17 16.00
CA HIS A 86 9.89 2.94 17.28
C HIS A 86 8.92 1.73 17.31
N GLY A 87 9.26 0.64 16.62
CA GLY A 87 8.45 -0.58 16.56
C GLY A 87 7.33 -0.58 15.50
N VAL A 88 7.13 0.53 14.78
CA VAL A 88 6.15 0.66 13.70
C VAL A 88 6.83 0.47 12.36
N SER A 89 6.24 -0.36 11.48
CA SER A 89 6.71 -0.54 10.11
C SER A 89 6.06 0.46 9.16
N HIS A 90 6.87 1.07 8.30
CA HIS A 90 6.43 1.99 7.26
C HIS A 90 7.04 1.61 5.91
N VAL A 91 6.35 1.91 4.82
CA VAL A 91 6.88 1.79 3.46
C VAL A 91 7.11 3.19 2.89
N ILE A 92 8.36 3.51 2.59
CA ILE A 92 8.70 4.73 1.86
C ILE A 92 8.40 4.50 0.38
N ALA A 93 7.38 5.18 -0.15
CA ALA A 93 6.93 4.97 -1.51
C ALA A 93 7.98 5.37 -2.55
N GLU A 94 8.19 4.51 -3.54
CA GLU A 94 9.00 4.78 -4.74
C GLU A 94 8.13 4.76 -6.01
N GLU A 95 7.07 3.96 -6.01
CA GLU A 95 6.11 3.81 -7.09
C GLU A 95 4.70 3.59 -6.51
N ILE A 96 3.71 4.27 -7.08
CA ILE A 96 2.32 4.23 -6.61
C ILE A 96 1.42 4.04 -7.82
N GLU A 97 0.59 3.01 -7.77
CA GLU A 97 -0.34 2.66 -8.82
C GLU A 97 -1.76 2.67 -8.27
N ASP A 98 -2.65 3.38 -8.96
CA ASP A 98 -4.08 3.34 -8.69
C ASP A 98 -4.68 2.09 -9.35
N ILE A 99 -5.00 1.11 -8.52
CA ILE A 99 -5.62 -0.15 -8.94
C ILE A 99 -7.11 -0.20 -8.56
N SER A 100 -7.74 0.95 -8.32
CA SER A 100 -9.16 1.04 -7.93
C SER A 100 -10.11 0.38 -8.93
N GLN A 101 -9.72 0.23 -10.19
CA GLN A 101 -10.49 -0.47 -11.21
C GLN A 101 -10.68 -1.97 -10.89
N LEU A 102 -9.79 -2.55 -10.06
CA LEU A 102 -9.97 -3.93 -9.58
C LEU A 102 -11.14 -4.06 -8.60
N LEU A 103 -11.51 -2.98 -7.91
CA LEU A 103 -12.70 -3.01 -7.05
C LEU A 103 -13.98 -3.09 -7.88
N ASP A 104 -14.00 -2.47 -9.06
CA ASP A 104 -15.16 -2.49 -9.95
C ASP A 104 -15.43 -3.92 -10.46
N ARG A 105 -14.40 -4.77 -10.51
CA ARG A 105 -14.52 -6.20 -10.80
C ARG A 105 -15.28 -6.96 -9.73
N LEU A 106 -15.25 -6.55 -8.46
CA LEU A 106 -16.00 -7.24 -7.40
C LEU A 106 -17.53 -7.19 -7.63
N LEU A 107 -17.98 -6.20 -8.41
CA LEU A 107 -19.39 -6.03 -8.76
C LEU A 107 -19.75 -6.74 -10.07
N ASP A 108 -18.77 -7.33 -10.77
CA ASP A 108 -19.02 -8.04 -12.02
C ASP A 108 -19.65 -9.41 -11.73
N PRO A 109 -20.96 -9.59 -12.04
CA PRO A 109 -21.66 -10.82 -11.75
C PRO A 109 -21.20 -11.99 -12.64
N THR A 110 -20.39 -11.72 -13.67
CA THR A 110 -19.87 -12.72 -14.59
C THR A 110 -18.55 -13.33 -14.11
N LEU A 111 -17.91 -12.75 -13.08
CA LEU A 111 -16.72 -13.36 -12.51
C LEU A 111 -17.09 -14.65 -11.75
N PRO A 112 -16.27 -15.71 -11.88
CA PRO A 112 -16.46 -16.90 -11.07
C PRO A 112 -16.39 -16.49 -9.60
N GLN A 113 -17.47 -16.79 -8.86
CA GLN A 113 -17.48 -16.64 -7.42
C GLN A 113 -16.29 -17.42 -6.87
N GLY A 114 -15.47 -16.77 -6.03
CA GLY A 114 -14.36 -17.43 -5.37
C GLY A 114 -14.83 -18.67 -4.61
N PRO A 115 -13.92 -19.59 -4.24
CA PRO A 115 -14.30 -20.74 -3.44
C PRO A 115 -15.08 -20.28 -2.21
N GLU A 116 -16.24 -20.90 -1.99
CA GLU A 116 -17.09 -20.64 -0.83
C GLU A 116 -16.24 -20.86 0.42
N ILE A 117 -15.98 -19.80 1.19
CA ILE A 117 -15.18 -19.89 2.42
C ILE A 117 -16.02 -20.71 3.42
N ARG A 118 -15.69 -21.98 3.58
CA ARG A 118 -16.30 -22.90 4.55
C ARG A 118 -15.77 -22.66 5.96
#